data_AF-A0A392U5K2-F1
#
_entry.id   AF-A0A392U5K2-F1
#
_cell.length_a   1.000
_cell.length_b   1.000
_cell.length_c   1.000
_cell.angle_alpha   90.00
_cell.angle_beta   90.00
_cell.angle_gamma   90.00
#
_symmetry.space_group_name_H-M   'P 1'
#
loop_
_entity.id
_entity.type
_entity.pdbx_description
1 polymer ?
#
loop_
_entity_poly.entity_id
_entity_poly.type
_entity_poly.pdbx_seq_one_letter_code
_entity_poly.pdbx_strand_id
1 'polypeptide(L)' 'RKVVEFLELKQGNMTVAEYARKFEALSAFSPYYNTPEAEYDKCVKFESGLRP' A
#
# COMPACT_ATOMS: atom_id res chain seq x y z
N ARG A 1 -12.58 -7.32 2.68
CA ARG A 1 -11.45 -8.25 2.44
C ARG A 1 -10.23 -7.53 1.87
N LYS A 2 -10.29 -6.94 0.66
CA LYS A 2 -9.14 -6.23 0.06
C LYS A 2 -8.60 -5.05 0.89
N VAL A 3 -9.47 -4.28 1.55
CA VAL A 3 -9.05 -3.18 2.45
C VAL A 3 -8.23 -3.71 3.65
N VAL A 4 -8.62 -4.84 4.23
CA VAL A 4 -7.85 -5.46 5.33
C VAL A 4 -6.49 -5.94 4.81
N GLU A 5 -6.47 -6.60 3.64
CA GLU A 5 -5.22 -7.02 3.00
C GLU A 5 -4.29 -5.84 2.69
N PHE A 6 -4.85 -4.69 2.28
CA PHE A 6 -4.08 -3.46 2.07
C PHE A 6 -3.49 -2.91 3.37
N LEU A 7 -4.30 -2.84 4.44
CA LEU A 7 -3.87 -2.31 5.73
C LEU A 7 -2.80 -3.19 6.39
N GLU A 8 -2.83 -4.51 6.16
CA GLU A 8 -1.85 -5.45 6.69
C GLU A 8 -0.66 -5.70 5.74
N LEU A 9 -0.67 -5.11 4.54
CA LEU A 9 0.36 -5.33 3.53
C LEU A 9 1.74 -4.89 4.02
N LYS A 10 2.69 -5.83 3.97
CA LYS A 10 4.12 -5.62 4.23
C LYS A 10 4.92 -6.22 3.08
N GLN A 11 6.10 -5.68 2.82
CA GLN A 11 6.99 -6.19 1.77
C GLN A 11 7.34 -7.66 2.01
N GLY A 12 7.76 -8.03 3.22
CA GLY A 12 8.17 -9.39 3.53
C GLY A 12 9.32 -9.84 2.61
N ASN A 13 9.14 -10.97 1.93
CA ASN A 13 10.13 -11.52 1.00
C ASN A 13 9.97 -11.01 -0.45
N MET A 14 9.01 -10.12 -0.71
CA MET A 14 8.80 -9.57 -2.05
C MET A 14 9.94 -8.60 -2.40
N THR A 15 10.28 -8.55 -3.68
CA THR A 15 11.04 -7.42 -4.20
C THR A 15 10.23 -6.13 -4.00
N VAL A 16 10.92 -4.98 -3.91
CA VAL A 16 10.26 -3.67 -3.81
C VAL A 16 9.29 -3.46 -4.97
N ALA A 17 9.62 -3.93 -6.17
CA ALA A 17 8.75 -3.85 -7.35
C ALA A 17 7.46 -4.69 -7.20
N GLU A 18 7.55 -5.92 -6.69
CA GLU A 18 6.38 -6.77 -6.43
C GLU A 18 5.49 -6.18 -5.33
N TYR A 19 6.09 -5.65 -4.28
CA TYR A 19 5.38 -4.95 -3.20
C TYR A 19 4.67 -3.71 -3.74
N ALA A 20 5.34 -2.86 -4.53
CA ALA A 20 4.76 -1.67 -5.16
C ALA A 20 3.55 -2.01 -6.03
N ARG A 21 3.69 -2.99 -6.93
CA ARG A 21 2.57 -3.44 -7.77
C ARG A 21 1.38 -3.94 -6.95
N LYS A 22 1.64 -4.68 -5.87
CA LYS A 22 0.57 -5.19 -4.98
C LYS A 22 -0.07 -4.06 -4.17
N PHE A 23 0.73 -3.11 -3.71
CA PHE A 23 0.28 -1.93 -2.99
C PHE A 23 -0.64 -1.06 -3.86
N GLU A 24 -0.24 -0.73 -5.08
CA GLU A 24 -1.06 0.03 -6.02
C GLU A 24 -2.39 -0.68 -6.30
N ALA A 25 -2.32 -1.98 -6.63
CA ALA A 25 -3.50 -2.79 -6.92
C ALA A 25 -4.48 -2.82 -5.74
N LEU A 26 -3.99 -2.93 -4.50
CA LEU A 26 -4.84 -2.96 -3.31
C LEU A 26 -5.32 -1.55 -2.89
N SER A 27 -4.51 -0.51 -3.08
CA SER A 27 -4.87 0.88 -2.77
C SER A 27 -6.08 1.35 -3.58
N ALA A 28 -6.20 0.90 -4.83
CA ALA A 28 -7.33 1.21 -5.71
C ALA A 28 -8.69 0.74 -5.15
N PHE A 29 -8.70 -0.24 -4.23
CA PHE A 29 -9.92 -0.72 -3.57
C PHE A 29 -10.23 0.01 -2.26
N SER A 30 -9.42 0.99 -1.86
CA SER A 30 -9.63 1.78 -0.64
C SER A 30 -10.02 3.21 -1.00
N PRO A 31 -11.31 3.60 -0.84
CA PRO A 31 -11.76 4.97 -1.08
C PRO A 31 -10.97 6.03 -0.30
N TYR A 32 -10.47 5.67 0.89
CA TYR A 32 -9.65 6.53 1.74
C TYR A 32 -8.28 6.90 1.14
N TYR A 33 -7.73 6.11 0.21
CA TYR A 33 -6.39 6.32 -0.37
C TYR A 33 -6.46 6.64 -1.87
N ASN A 34 -7.65 6.90 -2.40
CA ASN A 34 -7.89 7.23 -3.80
C ASN A 34 -8.23 8.72 -4.00
N THR A 35 -8.06 9.55 -2.98
CA THR A 35 -8.24 11.00 -3.09
C THR A 35 -6.88 11.70 -3.22
N PRO A 36 -6.79 12.82 -3.96
CA PRO A 36 -5.55 13.59 -4.07
C PRO A 36 -4.96 14.02 -2.71
N GLU A 37 -5.81 14.26 -1.73
CA GLU A 37 -5.42 14.67 -0.38
C GLU A 37 -4.76 13.54 0.43
N ALA A 38 -5.04 12.29 0.06
CA ALA A 38 -4.50 11.11 0.74
C ALA A 38 -3.16 10.64 0.16
N GLU A 39 -2.60 11.33 -0.84
CA GLU A 39 -1.36 10.92 -1.50
C GLU A 39 -0.17 10.90 -0.52
N TYR A 40 -0.11 11.88 0.39
CA TYR A 40 0.90 11.89 1.44
C TYR A 40 0.77 10.69 2.39
N ASP A 41 -0.44 10.41 2.86
CA ASP A 41 -0.71 9.26 3.74
C ASP A 41 -0.45 7.93 3.03
N LYS A 42 -0.65 7.88 1.71
CA LYS A 42 -0.36 6.72 0.86
C LYS A 42 1.15 6.48 0.77
N CYS A 43 1.96 7.53 0.61
CA CYS A 43 3.42 7.42 0.67
C CYS A 43 3.89 6.93 2.05
N VAL A 44 3.40 7.53 3.14
CA VAL A 44 3.72 7.09 4.52
C VAL A 44 3.34 5.63 4.73
N LYS A 45 2.16 5.22 4.24
CA LYS A 45 1.70 3.84 4.33
C LYS A 45 2.60 2.88 3.55
N PHE A 46 3.01 3.26 2.33
CA PHE A 46 3.95 2.48 1.52
C PHE A 46 5.29 2.31 2.24
N GLU A 47 5.90 3.40 2.70
CA GLU A 47 7.17 3.39 3.41
C GLU A 47 7.12 2.59 4.71
N SER A 48 6.02 2.68 5.48
CA SER A 48 5.85 1.90 6.72
C SER A 48 5.74 0.39 6.50
N GLY A 49 5.32 -0.04 5.31
CA GLY A 49 5.25 -1.44 4.93
C GLY A 49 6.53 -1.96 4.27
N LEU A 50 7.43 -1.07 3.86
CA LEU A 50 8.81 -1.41 3.53
C LEU A 50 9.54 -1.81 4.81
N ARG A 51 10.20 -2.96 4.78
CA ARG A 51 11.19 -3.36 5.78
C ARG A 51 12.57 -3.31 5.11
N PRO A 52 13.67 -3.18 5.87
CA PRO A 52 14.95 -3.72 5.42
C PRO A 52 14.84 -5.21 5.09
#